data_AF-A0A6P1GH04-F1
#
_entry.id   AF-A0A6P1GH04-F1
#
_cell.length_a   1.000
_cell.length_b   1.000
_cell.length_c   1.000
_cell.angle_alpha   90.00
_cell.angle_beta   90.00
_cell.angle_gamma   90.00
#
_symmetry.space_group_name_H-M   'P 1'
#
loop_
_entity.id
_entity.type
_entity.pdbx_description
1 polymer ?
#
loop_
_entity_poly.entity_id
_entity_poly.type
_entity_poly.pdbx_seq_one_letter_code
_entity_poly.pdbx_strand_id
1 'polypeptide(L)' 'MEHFPERVLCDELAEVRKVLEKCLAVLDAHDESEAALYVCHGIEALIGAPSTMEQWYMMTGRNPDGTERPD' A
#
# COMPACT_ATOMS: atom_id res chain seq x y z
N MET A 1 3.90 -9.96 -16.34
CA MET A 1 4.27 -9.05 -15.24
C MET A 1 4.65 -7.74 -15.88
N GLU A 2 3.72 -6.78 -15.89
CA GLU A 2 4.06 -5.40 -16.24
C GLU A 2 5.00 -4.88 -15.16
N HIS A 3 6.22 -4.54 -15.54
CA HIS A 3 7.13 -3.80 -14.69
C HIS A 3 6.56 -2.38 -14.58
N PHE A 4 5.84 -2.08 -13.50
CA PHE A 4 5.52 -0.71 -13.15
C PHE A 4 6.81 -0.04 -12.67
N PRO A 5 7.36 0.96 -13.38
CA PRO A 5 8.55 1.63 -12.91
C PRO A 5 8.21 2.38 -11.62
N GLU A 6 8.82 1.98 -10.49
CA GLU A 6 8.70 2.74 -9.25
C GLU A 6 9.06 4.21 -9.50
N ARG A 7 8.28 5.12 -8.94
CA ARG A 7 8.57 6.57 -9.01
C ARG A 7 9.90 6.84 -8.29
N VAL A 8 10.80 7.54 -8.97
CA VAL A 8 12.02 8.07 -8.35
C VAL A 8 11.61 9.15 -7.34
N LEU A 9 11.88 8.90 -6.06
CA LEU A 9 11.59 9.82 -4.97
C LEU A 9 12.70 10.87 -4.85
N CYS A 10 12.36 12.12 -4.50
CA CYS A 10 13.35 13.06 -4.00
C CYS A 10 13.78 12.67 -2.58
N ASP A 11 14.89 13.24 -2.09
CA ASP A 11 15.49 12.89 -0.79
C ASP A 11 14.48 12.98 0.36
N GLU A 12 13.64 14.02 0.38
CA GLU A 12 12.61 14.21 1.42
C GLU A 12 11.59 13.07 1.42
N LEU A 13 11.12 12.65 0.24
CA LEU A 13 10.15 11.56 0.11
C LEU A 13 10.80 10.19 0.38
N ALA A 14 12.09 10.03 0.09
CA ALA A 14 12.84 8.83 0.44
C ALA A 14 12.96 8.68 1.98
N GLU A 15 13.15 9.77 2.72
CA GLU A 15 13.13 9.73 4.18
C GLU A 15 11.74 9.42 4.74
N VAL A 16 10.67 9.96 4.13
CA VAL A 16 9.30 9.59 4.48
C VAL A 16 9.07 8.08 4.28
N ARG A 17 9.51 7.51 3.16
CA ARG A 17 9.43 6.06 2.91
C ARG A 17 10.11 5.25 4.02
N LYS A 18 11.33 5.64 4.43
CA LYS A 18 12.06 4.97 5.52
C LYS A 18 11.32 5.03 6.85
N VAL A 19 10.63 6.14 7.14
CA VAL A 19 9.81 6.26 8.36
C VAL A 19 8.61 5.32 8.29
N LEU A 20 7.93 5.27 7.14
CA LEU A 20 6.79 4.36 6.92
C LEU A 20 7.22 2.88 7.05
N GLU A 21 8.37 2.50 6.48
CA GLU A 21 8.93 1.15 6.61
C GLU A 21 9.23 0.78 8.08
N LYS A 22 9.73 1.73 8.87
CA LYS A 22 9.94 1.52 10.32
C LYS A 22 8.61 1.39 11.07
N CYS A 23 7.61 2.20 10.74
CA CYS A 23 6.27 2.06 11.32
C CYS A 23 5.69 0.68 11.02
N LEU A 24 5.82 0.21 9.78
CA LEU A 24 5.34 -1.11 9.37
C LEU A 24 5.97 -2.22 10.20
N ALA A 25 7.29 -2.18 10.42
CA ALA A 25 7.99 -3.17 11.24
C ALA A 25 7.50 -3.19 12.71
N VAL A 26 7.17 -2.03 13.28
CA VAL A 26 6.60 -1.97 14.64
C VAL A 26 5.19 -2.55 14.66
N LEU A 27 4.34 -2.17 13.69
CA LEU A 27 2.96 -2.67 13.63
C LEU A 27 2.91 -4.19 13.44
N ASP A 28 3.78 -4.73 12.58
CA ASP A 28 3.93 -6.17 12.35
C ASP A 28 4.36 -6.90 13.64
N ALA A 29 5.33 -6.34 14.39
CA ALA A 29 5.79 -6.91 15.66
C ALA A 29 4.73 -6.91 16.77
N HIS A 30 3.64 -6.15 16.60
CA HIS A 30 2.53 -6.03 17.55
C HIS A 30 1.22 -6.65 17.04
N ASP A 31 1.24 -7.39 15.94
CA ASP A 31 0.07 -8.00 15.29
C ASP A 31 -1.03 -6.97 14.86
N GLU A 32 -0.65 -5.70 14.70
CA GLU A 32 -1.56 -4.60 14.31
C GLU A 32 -1.81 -4.57 12.79
N SER A 33 -2.40 -5.67 12.28
CA SER A 33 -2.54 -5.96 10.85
C SER A 33 -3.35 -4.91 10.07
N GLU A 34 -4.40 -4.34 10.70
CA GLU A 34 -5.24 -3.31 10.06
C GLU A 34 -4.47 -2.00 9.90
N ALA A 35 -3.70 -1.58 10.91
CA ALA A 35 -2.86 -0.39 10.81
C ALA A 35 -1.70 -0.61 9.81
N ALA A 36 -1.09 -1.79 9.81
CA ALA A 36 -0.02 -2.16 8.88
C ALA A 36 -0.48 -2.05 7.41
N LEU A 37 -1.72 -2.45 7.13
CA LEU A 37 -2.36 -2.35 5.82
C LEU A 37 -2.42 -0.89 5.32
N TYR A 38 -2.80 0.06 6.17
CA TYR A 38 -2.84 1.49 5.81
C TYR A 38 -1.44 2.05 5.55
N VAL A 39 -0.41 1.59 6.28
CA VAL A 39 0.98 1.98 6.04
C VAL A 39 1.48 1.45 4.70
N CYS A 40 1.18 0.19 4.36
CA CYS A 40 1.47 -0.39 3.04
C CYS A 40 0.83 0.44 1.92
N HIS A 41 -0.44 0.79 2.06
CA HIS A 41 -1.14 1.64 1.08
C HIS A 41 -0.47 3.02 0.93
N GLY A 42 -0.02 3.62 2.04
CA GLY A 42 0.74 4.87 2.00
C GLY A 42 2.06 4.76 1.23
N ILE A 43 2.79 3.66 1.42
CA ILE A 43 4.04 3.37 0.68
C ILE A 43 3.75 3.19 -0.81
N GLU A 44 2.72 2.43 -1.16
CA GLU A 44 2.28 2.19 -2.54
C GLU A 44 1.95 3.51 -3.25
N ALA A 45 1.14 4.36 -2.61
CA ALA A 45 0.79 5.68 -3.13
C ALA A 45 2.03 6.58 -3.30
N LEU A 46 2.97 6.53 -2.34
CA LEU A 46 4.20 7.32 -2.37
C LEU A 46 5.09 6.97 -3.58
N ILE A 47 5.26 5.66 -3.85
CA ILE A 47 6.09 5.17 -4.97
C ILE A 47 5.32 5.07 -6.30
N GLY A 48 4.02 5.39 -6.30
CA GLY A 48 3.15 5.24 -7.46
C GLY A 48 2.92 3.77 -7.87
N ALA A 49 3.06 2.84 -6.93
CA ALA A 49 2.71 1.44 -7.15
C ALA A 49 1.19 1.26 -7.07
N PRO A 50 0.61 0.35 -7.88
CA PRO A 50 -0.81 0.01 -7.76
C PRO A 50 -1.09 -0.60 -6.40
N SER A 51 -2.22 -0.24 -5.76
CA SER A 51 -2.43 -0.67 -4.39
C SER A 51 -2.71 -2.17 -4.29
N THR A 52 -2.02 -2.87 -3.38
CA THR A 52 -2.28 -4.29 -3.09
C THR A 52 -3.71 -4.50 -2.61
N MET A 53 -4.27 -3.52 -1.88
CA MET A 53 -5.63 -3.60 -1.36
C MET A 53 -6.68 -3.44 -2.47
N GLU A 54 -6.51 -2.46 -3.35
CA GLU A 54 -7.36 -2.30 -4.53
C GLU A 54 -7.31 -3.56 -5.41
N GLN A 55 -6.10 -4.10 -5.62
CA GLN A 55 -5.89 -5.36 -6.35
C GLN A 55 -6.61 -6.53 -5.67
N TRP A 56 -6.50 -6.66 -4.35
CA TRP A 56 -7.17 -7.71 -3.59
C TRP A 56 -8.70 -7.59 -3.65
N TYR A 57 -9.24 -6.37 -3.52
CA TYR A 57 -10.68 -6.15 -3.68
C TYR A 57 -11.16 -6.55 -5.08
N MET A 58 -10.43 -6.13 -6.12
CA MET A 58 -10.76 -6.53 -7.49
C MET A 58 -10.69 -8.05 -7.69
N MET A 59 -9.71 -8.74 -7.10
CA MET A 59 -9.59 -10.20 -7.14
C MET A 59 -10.72 -10.92 -6.40
N THR A 60 -11.30 -10.30 -5.37
CA THR A 60 -12.44 -10.84 -4.60
C THR A 60 -13.80 -10.47 -5.18
N GLY A 61 -13.84 -9.92 -6.41
CA GLY A 61 -15.07 -9.54 -7.09
C GLY A 61 -15.68 -8.22 -6.62
N ARG A 62 -14.93 -7.41 -5.87
CA ARG A 62 -15.35 -6.10 -5.34
C ARG A 62 -14.84 -4.96 -6.22
N ASN A 63 -15.34 -3.75 -5.94
CA ASN A 63 -14.79 -2.50 -6.48
C ASN A 63 -13.42 -2.18 -5.83
N PRO A 64 -12.59 -1.32 -6.44
CA PRO A 64 -11.28 -0.96 -5.88
C PRO A 64 -11.33 -0.33 -4.47
N ASP A 65 -12.46 0.24 -4.09
CA ASP A 65 -12.72 0.80 -2.75
C ASP A 65 -13.24 -0.24 -1.74
N GLY A 66 -13.37 -1.51 -2.15
CA GLY A 66 -13.88 -2.60 -1.33
C GLY A 66 -15.40 -2.74 -1.30
N THR A 67 -16.15 -1.86 -1.99
CA THR A 67 -17.61 -1.99 -2.09
C THR A 67 -18.01 -3.16 -3.00
N GLU A 68 -19.22 -3.71 -2.81
CA GLU A 68 -19.74 -4.77 -3.67
C GLU A 68 -19.95 -4.25 -5.10
N ARG A 69 -19.61 -5.07 -6.11
CA ARG A 69 -19.92 -4.73 -7.51
C ARG A 69 -21.43 -4.86 -7.71
N PRO A 70 -22.08 -3.88 -8.36
CA PRO A 70 -23.46 -4.07 -8.79
C PRO A 70 -23.50 -5.18 -9.85
N ASP A 71 -24.47 -6.08 -9.69
CA ASP A 71 -24.75 -7.23 -10.57
C ASP A 71 -24.93 -6.82 -12.05
#